data_AF-A0A4P7BZS7-F1
#
_entry.id   AF-A0A4P7BZS7-F1
#
_cell.length_a   1.000
_cell.length_b   1.000
_cell.length_c   1.000
_cell.angle_alpha   90.00
_cell.angle_beta   90.00
_cell.angle_gamma   90.00
#
_symmetry.space_group_name_H-M   'P 1'
#
loop_
_entity.id
_entity.type
_entity.pdbx_description
1 polymer ?
#
loop_
_entity_poly.entity_id
_entity_poly.type
_entity_poly.pdbx_seq_one_letter_code
_entity_poly.pdbx_strand_id
1 'polypeptide(L)'
;MVTEKIKGDSLFSLIIGPLIWMVHFLTLYLTTALACAKGFFHLQVLGLGIVPWVAIVATGVASGLILDSAIVAFRRWRNPPQEPGEKPPPPAQEQIIARGRQRALAFVRQRFHRSQPLPQVETAAIPMPPYDQANPQSRRRFLTYAGLLLSGLALIATLWEALPVLFMTSCR
;
A
#
# COMPACT_ATOMS: atom_id res chain seq x y z
N MET A 1 -5.66 14.04 5.89
CA MET A 1 -7.07 14.37 6.22
C MET A 1 -8.09 13.80 5.23
N VAL A 2 -7.82 13.75 3.92
CA VAL A 2 -8.75 13.22 2.90
C VAL A 2 -9.22 11.78 3.17
N THR A 3 -8.37 10.95 3.78
CA THR A 3 -8.63 9.54 4.11
C THR A 3 -9.59 9.27 5.27
N GLU A 4 -9.91 10.27 6.10
CA GLU A 4 -10.86 10.10 7.22
C GLU A 4 -12.32 10.02 6.74
N LYS A 5 -12.65 10.63 5.59
CA LYS A 5 -14.03 10.78 5.13
C LYS A 5 -14.56 9.58 4.33
N ILE A 6 -13.69 8.63 3.97
CA ILE A 6 -14.06 7.50 3.09
C ILE A 6 -13.85 6.20 3.85
N LYS A 7 -14.79 5.93 4.76
CA LYS A 7 -14.83 4.74 5.63
C LYS A 7 -15.44 3.51 4.94
N GLY A 8 -15.92 3.66 3.69
CA GLY A 8 -16.55 2.60 2.91
C GLY A 8 -15.53 1.82 2.10
N ASP A 9 -15.23 0.60 2.55
CA ASP A 9 -14.65 -0.51 1.78
C ASP A 9 -13.14 -0.44 1.44
N SER A 10 -12.43 -1.54 1.74
CA SER A 10 -11.00 -1.75 1.41
C SER A 10 -10.69 -1.54 -0.07
N LEU A 11 -11.71 -1.65 -0.92
CA LEU A 11 -11.66 -1.41 -2.36
C LEU A 11 -11.37 0.07 -2.68
N PHE A 12 -11.96 1.01 -1.95
CA PHE A 12 -11.74 2.44 -2.20
C PHE A 12 -10.30 2.87 -1.90
N SER A 13 -9.70 2.31 -0.84
CA SER A 13 -8.30 2.54 -0.50
C SER A 13 -7.33 2.06 -1.58
N LEU A 14 -7.74 1.08 -2.40
CA LEU A 14 -6.91 0.54 -3.48
C LEU A 14 -6.92 1.45 -4.72
N ILE A 15 -8.05 2.12 -4.97
CA ILE A 15 -8.28 2.88 -6.20
C ILE A 15 -7.88 4.36 -6.05
N ILE A 16 -7.75 4.87 -4.82
CA ILE A 16 -7.50 6.30 -4.58
C ILE A 16 -6.18 6.80 -5.18
N GLY A 17 -5.12 6.00 -5.13
CA GLY A 17 -3.81 6.34 -5.72
C GLY A 17 -3.91 6.53 -7.25
N PRO A 18 -4.37 5.51 -8.00
CA PRO A 18 -4.63 5.63 -9.43
C PRO A 18 -5.62 6.74 -9.81
N LEU A 19 -6.65 7.02 -9.00
CA LEU A 19 -7.60 8.11 -9.26
C LEU A 19 -6.92 9.48 -9.18
N ILE A 20 -6.08 9.72 -8.17
CA ILE A 20 -5.32 10.97 -8.05
C ILE A 20 -4.42 11.14 -9.27
N TRP A 21 -3.73 10.08 -9.68
CA TRP A 21 -2.89 10.10 -10.88
C TRP A 21 -3.69 10.42 -12.16
N MET A 22 -4.86 9.79 -12.37
CA MET A 22 -5.72 10.06 -13.53
C MET A 22 -6.16 11.53 -13.59
N VAL A 23 -6.56 12.11 -12.47
CA VAL A 23 -6.97 13.53 -12.39
C VAL A 23 -5.79 14.45 -12.68
N HIS A 24 -4.60 14.13 -12.13
CA HIS A 24 -3.38 14.87 -12.40
C HIS A 24 -2.99 14.84 -13.88
N PHE A 25 -2.94 13.65 -14.48
CA PHE A 25 -2.64 13.44 -15.90
C PHE A 25 -3.61 14.20 -16.80
N LEU A 26 -4.91 14.10 -16.52
CA LEU A 26 -5.94 14.82 -17.27
C LEU A 26 -5.76 16.34 -17.16
N THR A 27 -5.38 16.84 -15.99
CA THR A 27 -5.11 18.28 -15.77
C THR A 27 -3.93 18.76 -16.62
N LEU A 28 -2.83 18.00 -16.64
CA LEU A 28 -1.67 18.33 -17.47
C LEU A 28 -2.03 18.31 -18.96
N TYR A 29 -2.72 17.27 -19.41
CA TYR A 29 -3.10 17.10 -20.80
C TYR A 29 -4.02 18.23 -21.28
N LEU A 30 -5.07 18.54 -20.51
CA LEU A 30 -6.01 19.60 -20.84
C LEU A 30 -5.33 20.97 -20.84
N THR A 31 -4.43 21.23 -19.88
CA THR A 31 -3.70 22.50 -19.82
C THR A 31 -2.81 22.67 -21.05
N THR A 32 -2.09 21.62 -21.46
CA THR A 32 -1.25 21.65 -22.67
C THR A 32 -2.09 21.84 -23.93
N ALA A 33 -3.20 21.11 -24.08
CA ALA A 33 -4.09 21.24 -25.23
C ALA A 33 -4.70 22.64 -25.33
N LEU A 34 -5.19 23.18 -24.21
CA LEU A 34 -5.75 24.53 -24.15
C LEU A 34 -4.69 25.61 -24.36
N ALA A 35 -3.46 25.41 -23.88
CA ALA A 35 -2.37 26.35 -24.10
C ALA A 35 -2.01 26.46 -25.59
N CYS A 36 -1.97 25.34 -26.33
CA CYS A 36 -1.73 25.38 -27.77
C CYS A 36 -2.95 25.89 -28.56
N ALA A 37 -4.18 25.55 -28.14
CA ALA A 37 -5.39 25.99 -28.84
C ALA A 37 -5.73 27.48 -28.63
N LYS A 38 -5.49 28.03 -27.43
CA LYS A 38 -5.83 29.41 -27.06
C LYS A 38 -4.63 30.37 -26.97
N GLY A 39 -3.41 29.90 -27.14
CA GLY A 39 -2.22 30.77 -27.17
C GLY A 39 -1.80 31.34 -25.81
N PHE A 40 -2.17 30.71 -24.69
CA PHE A 40 -1.81 31.17 -23.34
C PHE A 40 -0.32 31.03 -22.99
N PHE A 41 0.51 30.57 -23.94
CA PHE A 41 1.95 30.38 -23.77
C PHE A 41 2.73 31.68 -23.49
N HIS A 42 2.19 32.84 -23.91
CA HIS A 42 2.85 34.14 -23.76
C HIS A 42 2.68 34.80 -22.39
N LEU A 43 1.76 34.31 -21.54
CA LEU A 43 1.56 34.83 -20.19
C LEU A 43 2.62 34.23 -19.26
N GLN A 44 3.62 35.05 -18.92
CA GLN A 44 4.70 34.70 -18.00
C GLN A 44 4.40 35.24 -16.60
N VAL A 45 4.52 34.38 -15.59
CA VAL A 45 4.45 34.74 -14.17
C VAL A 45 5.80 34.42 -13.56
N LEU A 46 6.49 35.40 -12.96
CA LEU A 46 7.83 35.22 -12.38
C LEU A 46 8.89 34.67 -13.37
N GLY A 47 8.73 34.93 -14.67
CA GLY A 47 9.64 34.46 -15.73
C GLY A 47 9.39 33.02 -16.22
N LEU A 48 8.40 32.32 -15.65
CA LEU A 48 7.94 31.00 -16.09
C LEU A 48 6.56 31.11 -16.76
N GLY A 49 6.35 30.36 -17.84
CA GLY A 49 5.04 30.30 -18.50
C GLY A 49 3.95 29.74 -17.58
N ILE A 50 2.70 30.08 -17.86
CA ILE A 50 1.55 29.58 -17.07
C ILE A 50 1.45 28.04 -17.06
N VAL A 51 1.87 27.38 -18.14
CA VAL A 51 1.82 25.91 -18.28
C VAL A 51 2.76 25.21 -17.28
N PRO A 52 4.07 25.53 -17.21
CA PRO A 52 4.96 25.03 -16.16
C PRO A 52 4.45 25.29 -14.74
N TRP A 53 3.88 26.47 -14.47
CA TRP A 53 3.33 26.78 -13.15
C TRP A 53 2.17 25.87 -12.76
N VAL A 54 1.19 25.71 -13.66
CA VAL A 54 0.07 24.78 -13.44
C VAL A 54 0.60 23.36 -13.25
N ALA A 55 1.59 22.95 -14.03
CA ALA A 55 2.18 21.63 -13.91
C ALA A 55 2.86 21.42 -12.56
N ILE A 56 3.68 22.37 -12.09
CA ILE A 56 4.36 22.29 -10.79
C ILE A 56 3.33 22.22 -9.65
N VAL A 57 2.32 23.10 -9.67
CA VAL A 57 1.29 23.13 -8.61
C VAL A 57 0.47 21.85 -8.61
N ALA A 58 -0.02 21.40 -9.78
CA ALA A 58 -0.81 20.19 -9.90
C ALA A 58 0.00 18.94 -9.48
N THR A 59 1.28 18.88 -9.84
CA THR A 59 2.19 17.78 -9.46
C THR A 59 2.47 17.79 -7.97
N GLY A 60 2.69 18.96 -7.39
CA GLY A 60 2.93 19.12 -5.95
C GLY A 60 1.73 18.67 -5.13
N VAL A 61 0.53 19.09 -5.51
CA VAL A 61 -0.71 18.66 -4.87
C VAL A 61 -0.93 17.17 -5.03
N ALA A 62 -0.81 16.61 -6.24
CA ALA A 62 -1.00 15.19 -6.50
C ALA A 62 0.02 14.32 -5.73
N SER A 63 1.29 14.68 -5.80
CA SER A 63 2.38 14.00 -5.08
C SER A 63 2.17 14.05 -3.57
N GLY A 64 1.75 15.19 -3.03
CA GLY A 64 1.43 15.33 -1.61
C GLY A 64 0.30 14.40 -1.17
N LEU A 65 -0.79 14.34 -1.94
CA LEU A 65 -1.92 13.46 -1.66
C LEU A 65 -1.54 11.97 -1.78
N ILE A 66 -0.75 11.60 -2.79
CA ILE A 66 -0.26 10.23 -2.96
C ILE A 66 0.69 9.86 -1.82
N LEU A 67 1.61 10.75 -1.43
CA LEU A 67 2.55 10.52 -0.35
C LEU A 67 1.83 10.36 0.99
N ASP A 68 0.84 11.19 1.29
CA ASP A 68 -0.02 11.04 2.47
C ASP A 68 -0.73 9.68 2.47
N SER A 69 -1.27 9.26 1.32
CA SER A 69 -1.92 7.94 1.19
C SER A 69 -0.93 6.80 1.44
N ALA A 70 0.28 6.90 0.89
CA ALA A 70 1.34 5.91 1.04
C ALA A 70 1.84 5.83 2.48
N ILE A 71 2.04 6.97 3.15
CA ILE A 71 2.46 7.04 4.56
C ILE A 71 1.39 6.42 5.47
N VAL A 72 0.11 6.73 5.24
CA VAL A 72 -0.99 6.15 6.03
C VAL A 72 -1.07 4.64 5.82
N ALA A 73 -0.99 4.17 4.57
CA ALA A 73 -0.96 2.75 4.26
C ALA A 73 0.25 2.04 4.90
N PHE A 74 1.42 2.69 4.88
CA PHE A 74 2.66 2.16 5.44
C PHE A 74 2.57 2.05 6.96
N ARG A 75 2.02 3.08 7.62
CA ARG A 75 1.76 3.06 9.07
C ARG A 75 0.78 1.95 9.47
N ARG A 76 -0.28 1.73 8.69
CA ARG A 76 -1.24 0.63 8.89
C ARG A 76 -0.63 -0.75 8.69
N TRP A 77 0.28 -0.89 7.72
CA TRP A 77 1.02 -2.13 7.50
C TRP A 77 2.01 -2.42 8.63
N ARG A 78 2.73 -1.39 9.09
CA ARG A 78 3.67 -1.48 10.22
C ARG A 78 2.96 -1.86 11.52
N ASN A 79 1.76 -1.30 11.75
CA ASN A 79 0.96 -1.46 12.95
C ASN A 79 -0.39 -2.11 12.61
N PRO A 80 -0.43 -3.42 12.30
CA PRO A 80 -1.68 -4.09 11.99
C PRO A 80 -2.61 -4.07 13.22
N PRO A 81 -3.89 -3.69 13.08
CA PRO A 81 -4.84 -3.75 14.19
C PRO A 81 -4.91 -5.19 14.73
N GLN A 82 -4.82 -5.33 16.07
CA GLN A 82 -5.04 -6.61 16.72
C GLN A 82 -6.52 -7.00 16.57
N GLU A 83 -6.77 -8.18 16.03
CA GLU A 83 -8.14 -8.69 15.91
C GLU A 83 -8.66 -9.04 17.32
N PRO A 84 -9.92 -8.72 17.65
CA PRO A 84 -10.52 -9.10 18.93
C PRO A 84 -10.64 -10.63 19.01
N GLY A 85 -9.62 -11.28 19.57
CA GLY A 85 -9.50 -12.74 19.67
C GLY A 85 -8.07 -13.25 19.49
N GLU A 86 -7.21 -12.51 18.78
CA GLU A 86 -5.77 -12.75 18.76
C GLU A 86 -5.20 -12.26 20.09
N LYS A 87 -4.73 -13.16 20.96
CA LYS A 87 -4.07 -12.74 22.20
C LYS A 87 -2.84 -11.91 21.79
N PRO A 88 -2.62 -10.73 22.40
CA PRO A 88 -1.41 -9.97 22.14
C PRO A 88 -0.20 -10.89 22.32
N PRO A 89 0.82 -10.80 21.45
CA PRO A 89 2.01 -11.60 21.63
C PRO A 89 2.52 -11.35 23.05
N PRO A 90 2.75 -12.42 23.84
CA PRO A 90 3.19 -12.25 25.21
C PRO A 90 4.46 -11.40 25.24
N PRO A 91 4.63 -10.54 26.27
CA PRO A 91 5.78 -9.64 26.36
C PRO A 91 7.08 -10.43 26.16
N ALA A 92 8.10 -9.80 25.58
CA ALA A 92 9.35 -10.47 25.17
C ALA A 92 9.95 -11.36 26.28
N GLN A 93 9.77 -10.95 27.55
CA GLN A 93 10.16 -11.71 28.72
C GLN A 93 9.43 -13.06 28.88
N GLU A 94 8.13 -13.09 28.64
CA GLU A 94 7.32 -14.31 28.73
C GLU A 94 7.63 -15.29 27.58
N GLN A 95 8.03 -14.79 26.41
CA GLN A 95 8.52 -15.64 25.31
C GLN A 95 9.85 -16.34 25.64
N ILE A 96 10.73 -15.69 26.41
CA ILE A 96 12.01 -16.26 26.86
C ILE A 96 11.74 -17.40 27.86
N ILE A 97 10.85 -17.18 28.82
CA ILE A 97 10.45 -18.19 29.82
C ILE A 97 9.77 -19.38 29.13
N ALA A 98 8.86 -19.14 28.19
CA ALA A 98 8.16 -20.17 27.44
C ALA A 98 9.13 -21.03 26.59
N ARG A 99 10.13 -20.42 25.93
CA ARG A 99 11.19 -21.15 25.22
C ARG A 99 12.04 -22.01 26.15
N GLY A 100 12.36 -21.50 27.35
CA GLY A 100 13.06 -22.27 28.38
C GLY A 100 12.27 -23.51 28.83
N ARG A 101 10.98 -23.33 29.11
CA ARG A 101 10.07 -24.43 29.49
C ARG A 101 9.92 -25.47 28.37
N GLN A 102 9.82 -25.04 27.11
CA GLN A 102 9.74 -25.96 25.98
C GLN A 102 11.04 -26.74 25.75
N ARG A 103 12.23 -26.14 25.93
CA ARG A 103 13.51 -26.87 25.86
C ARG A 103 13.64 -27.92 26.96
N ALA A 104 13.25 -27.59 28.18
CA ALA A 104 13.23 -28.54 29.30
C ALA A 104 12.22 -29.68 29.06
N LEU A 105 11.01 -29.35 28.60
CA LEU A 105 10.00 -30.34 28.27
C LEU A 105 10.36 -31.20 27.05
N ALA A 106 11.03 -30.65 26.04
CA ALA A 106 11.53 -31.41 24.90
C ALA A 106 12.61 -32.40 25.32
N PHE A 107 13.52 -32.01 26.22
CA PHE A 107 14.53 -32.90 26.81
C PHE A 107 13.89 -34.04 27.62
N VAL A 108 12.90 -33.73 28.46
CA VAL A 108 12.14 -34.73 29.23
C VAL A 108 11.29 -35.62 28.32
N ARG A 109 10.68 -35.06 27.28
CA ARG A 109 9.84 -35.79 26.30
C ARG A 109 10.69 -36.70 25.41
N GLN A 110 11.89 -36.29 25.02
CA GLN A 110 12.84 -37.13 24.27
C GLN A 110 13.30 -38.35 25.08
N ARG A 111 13.31 -38.25 26.42
CA ARG A 111 13.54 -39.39 27.33
C ARG A 111 12.38 -40.40 27.32
N PHE A 112 11.15 -39.98 27.02
CA PHE A 112 9.94 -40.79 27.20
C PHE A 112 9.25 -41.26 25.90
N HIS A 113 9.51 -40.63 24.75
CA HIS A 113 8.84 -40.93 23.46
C HIS A 113 9.60 -41.97 22.59
N ARG A 114 9.88 -43.17 23.11
CA ARG A 114 10.35 -44.30 22.27
C ARG A 114 9.22 -45.21 21.77
N SER A 115 7.97 -44.96 22.14
CA SER A 115 6.84 -45.83 21.77
C SER A 115 5.60 -45.02 21.41
N GLN A 116 5.41 -44.76 20.11
CA GLN A 116 4.09 -44.41 19.60
C GLN A 116 3.77 -45.24 18.34
N PRO A 117 2.63 -45.96 18.30
CA PRO A 117 2.19 -46.69 17.13
C PRO A 117 1.55 -45.76 16.09
N LEU A 118 1.53 -46.25 14.84
CA LEU A 118 1.12 -45.56 13.61
C LEU A 118 -0.32 -45.01 13.67
N PRO A 119 -0.58 -43.82 13.09
CA PRO A 119 -1.91 -43.22 13.11
C PRO A 119 -2.83 -43.87 12.08
N GLN A 120 -4.10 -44.04 12.49
CA GLN A 120 -5.22 -44.45 11.66
C GLN A 120 -5.44 -43.40 10.56
N VAL A 121 -5.45 -43.85 9.30
CA VAL A 121 -5.80 -43.03 8.13
C VAL A 121 -7.32 -42.91 8.09
N GLU A 122 -7.87 -42.11 9.00
CA GLU A 122 -9.23 -41.61 8.85
C GLU A 122 -9.25 -40.75 7.59
N THR A 123 -10.23 -40.97 6.72
CA THR A 123 -10.37 -40.37 5.39
C THR A 123 -10.30 -38.85 5.52
N ALA A 124 -9.08 -38.32 5.44
CA ALA A 124 -8.81 -36.93 5.72
C ALA A 124 -9.50 -36.13 4.61
N ALA A 125 -10.44 -35.27 4.99
CA ALA A 125 -10.61 -34.01 4.29
C ALA A 125 -9.19 -33.48 4.10
N ILE A 126 -8.62 -33.58 2.90
CA ILE A 126 -7.26 -33.12 2.63
C ILE A 126 -7.28 -31.68 3.14
N PRO A 127 -6.59 -31.36 4.25
CA PRO A 127 -6.65 -30.02 4.78
C PRO A 127 -6.14 -29.15 3.64
N MET A 128 -7.00 -28.29 3.11
CA MET A 128 -6.60 -27.38 2.05
C MET A 128 -5.29 -26.76 2.52
N PRO A 129 -4.22 -26.87 1.72
CA PRO A 129 -2.89 -26.48 2.16
C PRO A 129 -2.98 -25.06 2.72
N PRO A 130 -2.13 -24.64 3.68
CA PRO A 130 -2.33 -23.41 4.45
C PRO A 130 -2.57 -22.13 3.62
N TYR A 131 -2.27 -22.15 2.31
CA TYR A 131 -2.52 -21.09 1.34
C TYR A 131 -3.93 -21.07 0.68
N ASP A 132 -4.70 -22.16 0.76
CA ASP A 132 -6.01 -22.33 0.10
C ASP A 132 -7.20 -22.15 1.08
N GLN A 133 -6.90 -21.74 2.31
CA GLN A 133 -7.93 -21.40 3.29
C GLN A 133 -8.44 -19.98 3.03
N ALA A 134 -9.74 -19.83 2.77
CA ALA A 134 -10.41 -18.53 2.55
C ALA A 134 -10.52 -17.71 3.85
N ASN A 135 -9.38 -17.27 4.37
CA ASN A 135 -9.32 -16.45 5.58
C ASN A 135 -9.49 -14.96 5.23
N PRO A 136 -10.35 -14.21 5.93
CA PRO A 136 -10.53 -12.77 5.69
C PRO A 136 -9.27 -11.95 6.02
N GLN A 137 -8.39 -12.48 6.89
CA GLN A 137 -7.18 -11.81 7.36
C GLN A 137 -6.09 -11.71 6.29
N SER A 138 -5.79 -12.79 5.56
CA SER A 138 -4.81 -12.79 4.46
C SER A 138 -5.32 -11.93 3.31
N ARG A 139 -6.64 -11.91 3.07
CA ARG A 139 -7.26 -10.98 2.11
C ARG A 139 -6.98 -9.53 2.48
N ARG A 140 -7.21 -9.12 3.73
CA ARG A 140 -6.93 -7.75 4.19
C ARG A 140 -5.45 -7.38 4.10
N ARG A 141 -4.54 -8.30 4.48
CA ARG A 141 -3.09 -8.10 4.36
C ARG A 141 -2.66 -7.95 2.90
N PHE A 142 -3.16 -8.81 2.01
CA PHE A 142 -2.90 -8.74 0.58
C PHE A 142 -3.37 -7.40 -0.01
N LEU A 143 -4.61 -6.97 0.28
CA LEU A 143 -5.15 -5.70 -0.20
C LEU A 143 -4.35 -4.49 0.30
N THR A 144 -3.91 -4.51 1.56
CA THR A 144 -3.07 -3.44 2.12
C THR A 144 -1.70 -3.38 1.43
N TYR A 145 -1.11 -4.54 1.15
CA TYR A 145 0.17 -4.63 0.44
C TYR A 145 0.06 -4.19 -1.02
N ALA A 146 -0.98 -4.65 -1.73
CA ALA A 146 -1.26 -4.20 -3.09
C ALA A 146 -1.51 -2.68 -3.15
N GLY A 147 -2.27 -2.12 -2.20
CA GLY A 147 -2.48 -0.68 -2.09
C GLY A 147 -1.18 0.11 -1.90
N LEU A 148 -0.25 -0.39 -1.08
CA LEU A 148 1.08 0.21 -0.91
C LEU A 148 1.88 0.24 -2.21
N LEU A 149 1.93 -0.89 -2.92
CA LEU A 149 2.63 -0.99 -4.21
C LEU A 149 2.01 -0.05 -5.26
N LEU A 150 0.67 0.00 -5.31
CA LEU A 150 -0.05 0.87 -6.24
C LEU A 150 0.18 2.35 -5.94
N SER A 151 0.18 2.77 -4.66
CA SER A 151 0.52 4.15 -4.29
C SER A 151 1.98 4.48 -4.64
N GLY A 152 2.92 3.56 -4.43
CA GLY A 152 4.31 3.75 -4.83
C GLY A 152 4.48 3.91 -6.34
N LEU A 153 3.81 3.05 -7.11
CA LEU A 153 3.81 3.12 -8.58
C LEU A 153 3.18 4.42 -9.08
N ALA A 154 2.06 4.85 -8.49
CA ALA A 154 1.39 6.10 -8.84
C ALA A 154 2.28 7.33 -8.57
N LEU A 155 3.07 7.31 -7.49
CA LEU A 155 4.02 8.38 -7.19
C LEU A 155 5.14 8.44 -8.24
N ILE A 156 5.71 7.30 -8.61
CA ILE A 156 6.74 7.21 -9.66
C ILE A 156 6.17 7.73 -10.99
N ALA A 157 4.97 7.27 -11.37
CA ALA A 157 4.31 7.72 -12.59
C ALA A 157 4.05 9.24 -12.58
N THR A 158 3.58 9.80 -11.46
CA THR A 158 3.33 11.24 -11.33
C THR A 158 4.61 12.06 -11.51
N LEU A 159 5.73 11.64 -10.92
CA LEU A 159 7.01 12.32 -11.07
C LEU A 159 7.57 12.19 -12.49
N TRP A 160 7.39 11.02 -13.12
CA TRP A 160 7.85 10.77 -14.48
C TRP A 160 7.10 11.63 -15.51
N GLU A 161 5.77 11.75 -15.39
CA GLU A 161 4.94 12.56 -16.29
C GLU A 161 5.17 14.07 -16.14
N ALA A 162 5.55 14.54 -14.96
CA ALA A 162 5.87 15.95 -14.73
C ALA A 162 7.18 16.38 -15.42
N LEU A 163 8.11 15.44 -15.62
CA LEU A 163 9.43 15.70 -16.20
C LEU A 163 9.37 16.33 -17.61
N PRO A 164 8.71 15.73 -18.63
CA PRO A 164 8.69 16.27 -19.98
C PRO A 164 8.01 17.64 -20.10
N VAL A 165 7.02 17.93 -19.24
CA VAL A 165 6.32 19.23 -19.24
C VAL A 165 7.26 20.39 -18.91
N LEU A 166 8.32 20.13 -18.13
CA LEU A 166 9.34 21.14 -17.84
C LEU A 166 10.26 21.41 -19.05
N PHE A 167 10.37 20.46 -19.99
CA PHE A 167 11.19 20.60 -21.19
C PHE A 167 10.42 21.12 -22.41
N MET A 168 9.08 21.03 -22.42
CA MET A 168 8.26 21.53 -23.51
C MET A 168 8.05 23.06 -23.41
N THR A 169 8.93 23.81 -24.08
CA THR A 169 8.91 25.28 -24.10
C THR A 169 8.25 25.88 -25.35
N SER A 170 7.71 25.07 -26.26
CA SER A 170 7.08 25.55 -27.49
C SER A 170 6.01 24.58 -28.00
N CYS A 171 4.85 25.10 -28.42
CA CYS A 171 3.90 24.38 -29.27
C CYS A 171 4.41 24.50 -30.72
N ARG A 172 5.22 23.54 -31.17
CA ARG A 172 5.66 23.47 -32.57
C ARG A 172 5.42 22.07 -33.12
#